data_AF-A0A2N5I5G9-F1
#
_entry.id   AF-A0A2N5I5G9-F1
#
_cell.length_a   1.000
_cell.length_b   1.000
_cell.length_c   1.000
_cell.angle_alpha   90.00
_cell.angle_beta   90.00
_cell.angle_gamma   90.00
#
_symmetry.space_group_name_H-M   'P 1'
#
loop_
_entity.id
_entity.type
_entity.pdbx_description
1 polymer ?
#
loop_
_entity_poly.entity_id
_entity_poly.type
_entity_poly.pdbx_seq_one_letter_code
_entity_poly.pdbx_strand_id
1 'polypeptide(L)'
;MIKVKVRLRPIVSKMNLPTVLKTAILPGDSNETLFIATQVGEIFYIRDGVIRTFLDIRPLIINLGVSGGGYDERGLLGLAFHPEFYYNGLFYLHYSVAGTQGPGALTNSEAARQALPEFFKPNPCDPRTLNLRWINRETQYDHIDTVEEWILQSNGQPQKRRTLLNLRRPFFNHNGVNSLNFSPETEKLVLTTGDGGSGYDPFNLSQDDMEISGKIIEIDVGKNTFINNPPVVTRFNELPPPIQETLTVIAKGVRNIPGISFQRFYNQYIKYVGNVGQDLAESLFSFVHYKPIPVTQLIQASLIKSEPDQEGFINFGWRGWEGAFPTSIIRGCSANPALDEKTIAYYNEAVKTSVRRLQPLTSYFHKEPRPDKFGGTALTGVQVYLGNGIPALTGSVVFTDFARNEESQPPVRGVLAYTKVRTDCKLNDFSIIETDYNFGSQSAYYVSLGTNMSQTRLYLGVYGSMNVSDINQGTVFEIIP
;
A
#
# COMPACT_ATOMS: atom_id res chain seq x y z
N MET A 1 -10.60 23.94 13.63
CA MET A 1 -10.83 22.61 13.03
C MET A 1 -12.01 21.97 13.71
N ILE A 2 -12.84 21.22 12.97
CA ILE A 2 -14.02 20.56 13.55
C ILE A 2 -13.54 19.26 14.19
N LYS A 3 -13.75 19.10 15.50
CA LYS A 3 -13.52 17.82 16.17
C LYS A 3 -14.64 16.88 15.74
N VAL A 4 -14.29 15.81 15.02
CA VAL A 4 -15.24 14.77 14.61
C VAL A 4 -15.14 13.63 15.62
N LYS A 5 -16.28 13.23 16.17
CA LYS A 5 -16.40 12.05 17.03
C LYS A 5 -17.20 10.98 16.31
N VAL A 6 -16.76 9.74 16.40
CA VAL A 6 -17.42 8.58 15.80
C VAL A 6 -17.42 7.43 16.80
N ARG A 7 -18.31 6.46 16.58
CA ARG A 7 -18.33 5.22 17.35
C ARG A 7 -17.81 4.06 16.52
N LEU A 8 -17.11 3.13 17.16
CA LEU A 8 -16.69 1.89 16.53
C LEU A 8 -17.63 0.77 16.96
N ARG A 9 -18.44 0.27 16.02
CA ARG A 9 -19.33 -0.87 16.26
C ARG A 9 -18.63 -2.16 15.84
N PRO A 10 -18.29 -3.08 16.76
CA PRO A 10 -17.65 -4.33 16.40
C PRO A 10 -18.60 -5.17 15.54
N ILE A 11 -18.09 -5.69 14.42
CA ILE A 11 -18.80 -6.59 13.52
C ILE A 11 -18.38 -8.03 13.82
N VAL A 12 -17.08 -8.27 13.89
CA VAL A 12 -16.50 -9.59 14.16
C VAL A 12 -15.15 -9.43 14.87
N SER A 13 -14.84 -10.36 15.76
CA SER A 13 -13.60 -10.39 16.55
C SER A 13 -12.96 -11.77 16.50
N LYS A 14 -11.77 -11.91 17.11
CA LYS A 14 -10.98 -13.14 17.17
C LYS A 14 -10.54 -13.64 15.80
N MET A 15 -10.15 -12.71 14.91
CA MET A 15 -9.63 -13.01 13.58
C MET A 15 -8.12 -12.82 13.51
N ASN A 16 -7.46 -13.48 12.56
CA ASN A 16 -6.09 -13.11 12.19
C ASN A 16 -6.06 -11.69 11.57
N LEU A 17 -4.86 -11.11 11.44
CA LEU A 17 -4.67 -9.70 11.04
C LEU A 17 -5.47 -9.35 9.77
N PRO A 18 -6.51 -8.48 9.84
CA PRO A 18 -7.34 -8.13 8.68
C PRO A 18 -6.61 -7.12 7.79
N THR A 19 -6.10 -7.56 6.65
CA THR A 19 -5.33 -6.71 5.72
C THR A 19 -6.21 -5.99 4.71
N VAL A 20 -7.31 -6.61 4.28
CA VAL A 20 -8.17 -6.04 3.24
C VAL A 20 -9.65 -6.18 3.60
N LEU A 21 -10.37 -5.06 3.52
CA LEU A 21 -11.80 -4.96 3.77
C LEU A 21 -12.47 -4.43 2.50
N LYS A 22 -13.28 -5.26 1.84
CA LYS A 22 -13.98 -4.94 0.58
C LYS A 22 -15.44 -5.35 0.66
N THR A 23 -16.27 -4.74 -0.16
CA THR A 23 -17.63 -5.23 -0.35
C THR A 23 -17.88 -5.60 -1.81
N ALA A 24 -18.78 -6.54 -2.02
CA ALA A 24 -19.28 -6.92 -3.33
C ALA A 24 -20.67 -7.57 -3.20
N ILE A 25 -21.39 -7.68 -4.31
CA ILE A 25 -22.63 -8.45 -4.40
C ILE A 25 -22.28 -9.82 -4.98
N LEU A 26 -22.63 -10.89 -4.26
CA LEU A 26 -22.40 -12.26 -4.73
C LEU A 26 -23.22 -12.56 -5.99
N PRO A 27 -22.74 -13.42 -6.90
CA PRO A 27 -23.51 -13.83 -8.07
C PRO A 27 -24.90 -14.37 -7.71
N GLY A 28 -25.93 -13.80 -8.35
CA GLY A 28 -27.33 -14.16 -8.10
C GLY A 28 -27.94 -13.64 -6.79
N ASP A 29 -27.22 -12.78 -6.06
CA ASP A 29 -27.68 -12.14 -4.82
C ASP A 29 -28.15 -10.69 -5.04
N SER A 30 -28.92 -10.16 -4.10
CA SER A 30 -29.33 -8.75 -4.08
C SER A 30 -28.59 -7.91 -3.03
N ASN A 31 -27.90 -8.57 -2.09
CA ASN A 31 -27.32 -7.90 -0.93
C ASN A 31 -25.81 -7.67 -1.08
N GLU A 32 -25.39 -6.44 -0.79
CA GLU A 32 -23.98 -6.10 -0.61
C GLU A 32 -23.41 -6.84 0.61
N THR A 33 -22.28 -7.52 0.42
CA THR A 33 -21.64 -8.37 1.41
C THR A 33 -20.25 -7.82 1.74
N LEU A 34 -19.89 -7.78 3.03
CA LEU A 34 -18.54 -7.44 3.49
C LEU A 34 -17.64 -8.66 3.45
N PHE A 35 -16.49 -8.53 2.78
CA PHE A 35 -15.41 -9.49 2.71
C PHE A 35 -14.20 -9.00 3.52
N ILE A 36 -13.61 -9.93 4.26
CA ILE A 36 -12.47 -9.69 5.15
C ILE A 36 -11.38 -10.68 4.75
N ALA A 37 -10.29 -10.18 4.16
CA ALA A 37 -9.10 -10.96 3.93
C ALA A 37 -8.10 -10.72 5.07
N THR A 38 -7.51 -11.81 5.55
CA THR A 38 -6.50 -11.81 6.61
C THR A 38 -5.11 -12.07 6.03
N GLN A 39 -4.07 -11.54 6.68
CA GLN A 39 -2.69 -11.66 6.21
C GLN A 39 -2.24 -13.10 5.98
N VAL A 40 -2.72 -14.03 6.81
CA VAL A 40 -2.37 -15.46 6.73
C VAL A 40 -3.02 -16.18 5.54
N GLY A 41 -4.01 -15.58 4.86
CA GLY A 41 -4.65 -16.18 3.67
C GLY A 41 -6.06 -16.70 3.87
N GLU A 42 -6.71 -16.38 4.98
CA GLU A 42 -8.14 -16.67 5.17
C GLU A 42 -8.98 -15.49 4.67
N ILE A 43 -9.96 -15.77 3.81
CA ILE A 43 -10.92 -14.79 3.31
C ILE A 43 -12.31 -15.19 3.80
N PHE A 44 -12.95 -14.27 4.50
CA PHE A 44 -14.28 -14.44 5.06
C PHE A 44 -15.26 -13.49 4.40
N TYR A 45 -16.54 -13.81 4.51
CA TYR A 45 -17.62 -12.89 4.21
C TYR A 45 -18.68 -12.93 5.32
N ILE A 46 -19.39 -11.83 5.49
CA ILE A 46 -20.42 -11.69 6.54
C ILE A 46 -21.78 -11.54 5.89
N ARG A 47 -22.69 -12.48 6.23
CA ARG A 47 -24.05 -12.51 5.72
C ARG A 47 -25.02 -12.83 6.85
N ASP A 48 -26.09 -12.05 6.97
CA ASP A 48 -27.13 -12.23 8.00
C ASP A 48 -26.57 -12.31 9.44
N GLY A 49 -25.51 -11.54 9.71
CA GLY A 49 -24.81 -11.55 11.00
C GLY A 49 -23.89 -12.75 11.24
N VAL A 50 -23.75 -13.64 10.26
CA VAL A 50 -22.91 -14.85 10.34
C VAL A 50 -21.67 -14.69 9.47
N ILE A 51 -20.50 -14.93 10.07
CA ILE A 51 -19.24 -15.04 9.34
C ILE A 51 -19.11 -16.42 8.69
N ARG A 52 -18.71 -16.45 7.41
CA ARG A 52 -18.48 -17.67 6.64
C ARG A 52 -17.15 -17.57 5.89
N THR A 53 -16.48 -18.70 5.71
CA THR A 53 -15.26 -18.75 4.88
C THR A 53 -15.65 -18.63 3.41
N PHE A 54 -15.06 -17.66 2.72
CA PHE A 54 -15.13 -17.53 1.26
C PHE A 54 -14.07 -18.40 0.60
N LEU A 55 -12.83 -18.28 1.07
CA LEU A 55 -11.66 -18.97 0.51
C LEU A 55 -10.58 -19.09 1.59
N ASP A 56 -9.85 -20.21 1.61
CA ASP A 56 -8.68 -20.42 2.45
C ASP A 56 -7.49 -20.78 1.56
N ILE A 57 -6.54 -19.85 1.44
CA ILE A 57 -5.29 -20.03 0.70
C ILE A 57 -4.07 -20.10 1.63
N ARG A 58 -4.24 -20.35 2.94
CA ARG A 58 -3.10 -20.47 3.88
C ARG A 58 -1.97 -21.37 3.38
N PRO A 59 -2.24 -22.53 2.74
CA PRO A 59 -1.16 -23.36 2.20
C PRO A 59 -0.34 -22.72 1.07
N LEU A 60 -0.87 -21.68 0.42
CA LEU A 60 -0.22 -20.93 -0.65
C LEU A 60 0.52 -19.68 -0.14
N ILE A 61 0.29 -19.28 1.11
CA ILE A 61 0.92 -18.12 1.74
C ILE A 61 2.27 -18.51 2.33
N ILE A 62 3.28 -17.65 2.11
CA ILE A 62 4.59 -17.78 2.75
C ILE A 62 4.49 -17.80 4.27
N ASN A 63 5.38 -18.53 4.94
CA ASN A 63 5.43 -18.54 6.39
C ASN A 63 5.75 -17.12 6.91
N LEU A 64 4.85 -16.59 7.75
CA LEU A 64 4.94 -15.25 8.30
C LEU A 64 5.63 -15.23 9.66
N GLY A 65 6.24 -14.09 10.01
CA GLY A 65 6.81 -13.87 11.34
C GLY A 65 8.10 -14.66 11.62
N VAL A 66 8.73 -15.20 10.57
CA VAL A 66 9.96 -16.00 10.68
C VAL A 66 11.20 -15.13 10.96
N SER A 67 11.12 -13.82 10.70
CA SER A 67 12.20 -12.83 10.87
C SER A 67 11.73 -11.63 11.71
N GLY A 68 12.66 -10.85 12.26
CA GLY A 68 12.37 -9.46 12.70
C GLY A 68 11.51 -9.28 13.95
N GLY A 69 11.41 -10.27 14.85
CA GLY A 69 10.66 -10.10 16.12
C GLY A 69 9.14 -10.07 15.95
N GLY A 70 8.63 -10.60 14.83
CA GLY A 70 7.20 -10.79 14.60
C GLY A 70 6.55 -9.80 13.62
N TYR A 71 7.26 -8.75 13.17
CA TYR A 71 6.78 -7.89 12.09
C TYR A 71 7.00 -8.55 10.72
N ASP A 72 6.00 -8.50 9.84
CA ASP A 72 6.09 -9.02 8.48
C ASP A 72 5.07 -8.31 7.59
N GLU A 73 5.47 -7.85 6.39
CA GLU A 73 4.55 -7.28 5.40
C GLU A 73 4.22 -8.25 4.26
N ARG A 74 4.67 -9.50 4.34
CA ARG A 74 4.29 -10.55 3.38
C ARG A 74 2.92 -11.12 3.76
N GLY A 75 2.37 -11.93 2.88
CA GLY A 75 1.10 -12.63 3.12
C GLY A 75 0.09 -12.33 2.04
N LEU A 76 -1.20 -12.30 2.40
CA LEU A 76 -2.27 -11.84 1.53
C LEU A 76 -2.40 -10.31 1.59
N LEU A 77 -2.00 -9.67 0.48
CA LEU A 77 -1.81 -8.21 0.39
C LEU A 77 -2.93 -7.49 -0.35
N GLY A 78 -3.64 -8.18 -1.26
CA GLY A 78 -4.66 -7.58 -2.10
C GLY A 78 -5.83 -8.50 -2.40
N LEU A 79 -7.03 -7.93 -2.43
CA LEU A 79 -8.26 -8.54 -2.90
C LEU A 79 -9.05 -7.48 -3.68
N ALA A 80 -9.46 -7.81 -4.91
CA ALA A 80 -10.37 -6.99 -5.70
C ALA A 80 -11.42 -7.85 -6.40
N PHE A 81 -12.67 -7.42 -6.37
CA PHE A 81 -13.74 -8.03 -7.17
C PHE A 81 -13.81 -7.32 -8.53
N HIS A 82 -14.03 -8.09 -9.59
CA HIS A 82 -14.29 -7.52 -10.91
C HIS A 82 -15.53 -6.60 -10.85
N PRO A 83 -15.62 -5.49 -11.62
CA PRO A 83 -16.80 -4.63 -11.63
C PRO A 83 -18.10 -5.40 -11.88
N GLU A 84 -18.04 -6.33 -12.85
CA GLU A 84 -19.10 -7.29 -13.17
C GLU A 84 -19.09 -8.58 -12.32
N PHE A 85 -18.52 -8.58 -11.10
CA PHE A 85 -18.42 -9.78 -10.25
C PHE A 85 -19.77 -10.47 -10.03
N TYR A 86 -20.86 -9.69 -9.92
CA TYR A 86 -22.22 -10.23 -9.84
C TYR A 86 -22.57 -11.15 -11.03
N TYR A 87 -22.08 -10.85 -12.23
CA TYR A 87 -22.37 -11.61 -13.44
C TYR A 87 -21.32 -12.66 -13.76
N ASN A 88 -20.04 -12.37 -13.53
CA ASN A 88 -18.93 -13.21 -13.99
C ASN A 88 -18.20 -13.99 -12.89
N GLY A 89 -18.45 -13.67 -11.62
CA GLY A 89 -17.79 -14.31 -10.47
C GLY A 89 -16.28 -14.07 -10.39
N LEU A 90 -15.70 -13.17 -11.18
CA LEU A 90 -14.25 -12.93 -11.23
C LEU A 90 -13.76 -12.05 -10.07
N PHE A 91 -12.69 -12.49 -9.42
CA PHE A 91 -11.98 -11.72 -8.40
C PHE A 91 -10.49 -11.99 -8.48
N TYR A 92 -9.70 -11.15 -7.81
CA TYR A 92 -8.25 -11.12 -7.96
C TYR A 92 -7.57 -11.06 -6.61
N LEU A 93 -6.46 -11.80 -6.49
CA LEU A 93 -5.66 -11.89 -5.27
C LEU A 93 -4.23 -11.43 -5.57
N HIS A 94 -3.60 -10.78 -4.59
CA HIS A 94 -2.17 -10.48 -4.57
C HIS A 94 -1.56 -11.01 -3.27
N TYR A 95 -0.59 -11.91 -3.35
CA TYR A 95 0.00 -12.51 -2.16
C TYR A 95 1.44 -13.00 -2.35
N SER A 96 2.16 -13.13 -1.24
CA SER A 96 3.52 -13.69 -1.18
C SER A 96 3.50 -15.23 -1.12
N VAL A 97 4.17 -15.87 -2.07
CA VAL A 97 4.00 -17.29 -2.39
C VAL A 97 4.79 -18.21 -1.45
N ALA A 98 4.12 -19.25 -0.94
CA ALA A 98 4.74 -20.31 -0.13
C ALA A 98 5.93 -20.97 -0.81
N GLY A 99 6.97 -21.27 -0.03
CA GLY A 99 8.18 -21.95 -0.51
C GLY A 99 9.12 -21.10 -1.36
N THR A 100 8.83 -19.80 -1.54
CA THR A 100 9.69 -18.88 -2.33
C THR A 100 10.66 -18.05 -1.50
N GLN A 101 10.73 -18.33 -0.18
CA GLN A 101 11.66 -17.66 0.73
C GLN A 101 13.10 -17.81 0.23
N GLY A 102 13.72 -16.68 -0.06
CA GLY A 102 15.11 -16.54 -0.40
C GLY A 102 15.88 -15.77 0.67
N PRO A 103 17.20 -15.57 0.45
CA PRO A 103 18.07 -14.92 1.41
C PRO A 103 17.85 -13.41 1.52
N GLY A 104 17.25 -12.75 0.51
CA GLY A 104 17.18 -11.29 0.43
C GLY A 104 18.38 -10.66 -0.28
N ALA A 105 18.19 -9.44 -0.81
CA ALA A 105 19.08 -8.84 -1.80
C ALA A 105 20.43 -8.30 -1.27
N LEU A 106 20.57 -8.08 0.03
CA LEU A 106 21.78 -7.47 0.62
C LEU A 106 22.61 -8.39 1.52
N THR A 107 22.23 -9.66 1.73
CA THR A 107 22.82 -10.56 2.74
C THR A 107 24.33 -10.73 2.71
N ASN A 108 24.99 -10.53 1.55
CA ASN A 108 26.43 -10.70 1.38
C ASN A 108 27.19 -9.39 1.07
N SER A 109 26.54 -8.23 1.21
CA SER A 109 27.16 -6.92 0.93
C SER A 109 27.99 -6.41 2.13
N GLU A 110 29.03 -5.60 1.87
CA GLU A 110 29.71 -4.83 2.93
C GLU A 110 28.72 -3.95 3.73
N ALA A 111 27.62 -3.52 3.10
CA ALA A 111 26.51 -2.83 3.76
C ALA A 111 25.76 -3.73 4.77
N ALA A 112 25.57 -5.02 4.47
CA ALA A 112 24.99 -5.98 5.42
C ALA A 112 25.95 -6.37 6.57
N ARG A 113 27.25 -6.13 6.43
CA ARG A 113 28.21 -6.28 7.55
C ARG A 113 28.16 -5.12 8.54
N GLN A 114 27.56 -3.98 8.17
CA GLN A 114 27.43 -2.80 9.03
C GLN A 114 25.98 -2.53 9.48
N ALA A 115 24.98 -3.13 8.83
CA ALA A 115 23.58 -3.02 9.20
C ALA A 115 22.84 -4.34 8.91
N LEU A 116 21.84 -4.68 9.73
CA LEU A 116 20.84 -5.68 9.35
C LEU A 116 20.15 -5.23 8.03
N PRO A 117 19.81 -6.13 7.08
CA PRO A 117 19.26 -5.79 5.75
C PRO A 117 18.04 -4.84 5.75
N GLU A 118 17.31 -4.79 6.86
CA GLU A 118 16.18 -3.88 7.14
C GLU A 118 16.58 -2.41 7.34
N PHE A 119 17.86 -2.12 7.61
CA PHE A 119 18.33 -0.84 8.13
C PHE A 119 19.37 -0.17 7.24
N PHE A 120 19.35 -0.42 5.93
CA PHE A 120 20.22 0.30 5.03
C PHE A 120 20.06 1.81 5.24
N LYS A 121 21.17 2.51 5.50
CA LYS A 121 21.24 3.97 5.56
C LYS A 121 22.32 4.43 4.59
N PRO A 122 21.99 5.29 3.61
CA PRO A 122 22.99 5.80 2.68
C PRO A 122 23.99 6.71 3.42
N ASN A 123 25.20 6.82 2.87
CA ASN A 123 26.15 7.84 3.26
C ASN A 123 26.23 8.86 2.11
N PRO A 124 25.73 10.10 2.29
CA PRO A 124 25.76 11.14 1.26
C PRO A 124 27.17 11.49 0.76
N CYS A 125 28.21 11.14 1.53
CA CYS A 125 29.61 11.34 1.16
C CYS A 125 30.27 10.10 0.51
N ASP A 126 29.57 8.97 0.40
CA ASP A 126 30.09 7.75 -0.23
C ASP A 126 29.24 7.33 -1.43
N PRO A 127 29.71 7.56 -2.67
CA PRO A 127 28.95 7.25 -3.88
C PRO A 127 28.65 5.75 -4.03
N ARG A 128 29.38 4.85 -3.35
CA ARG A 128 29.13 3.41 -3.40
C ARG A 128 27.82 3.04 -2.70
N THR A 129 27.44 3.80 -1.67
CA THR A 129 26.16 3.60 -0.97
C THR A 129 24.99 4.24 -1.73
N LEU A 130 25.25 5.30 -2.49
CA LEU A 130 24.21 6.02 -3.23
C LEU A 130 23.81 5.34 -4.56
N ASN A 131 24.64 4.45 -5.09
CA ASN A 131 24.48 3.85 -6.41
C ASN A 131 24.46 2.32 -6.38
N LEU A 132 23.97 1.71 -5.29
CA LEU A 132 23.81 0.26 -5.21
C LEU A 132 22.88 -0.24 -6.32
N ARG A 133 23.17 -1.44 -6.83
CA ARG A 133 22.37 -2.09 -7.86
C ARG A 133 22.03 -3.52 -7.44
N TRP A 134 20.80 -3.92 -7.73
CA TRP A 134 20.35 -5.29 -7.52
C TRP A 134 20.72 -6.16 -8.74
N ILE A 135 21.95 -6.66 -8.74
CA ILE A 135 22.51 -7.41 -9.88
C ILE A 135 22.17 -8.90 -9.79
N ASN A 136 22.35 -9.53 -8.62
CA ASN A 136 22.13 -10.97 -8.41
C ASN A 136 20.66 -11.33 -8.14
N ARG A 137 19.73 -10.69 -8.84
CA ARG A 137 18.29 -10.76 -8.58
C ARG A 137 17.66 -12.15 -8.73
N GLU A 138 18.29 -13.05 -9.47
CA GLU A 138 17.84 -14.44 -9.63
C GLU A 138 18.10 -15.32 -8.40
N THR A 139 19.06 -14.96 -7.54
CA THR A 139 19.50 -15.77 -6.40
C THR A 139 19.53 -15.00 -5.07
N GLN A 140 19.47 -13.67 -5.12
CA GLN A 140 19.47 -12.78 -3.96
C GLN A 140 18.16 -11.97 -3.96
N TYR A 141 17.07 -12.64 -3.65
CA TYR A 141 15.74 -12.05 -3.46
C TYR A 141 15.13 -12.62 -2.18
N ASP A 142 14.13 -11.96 -1.60
CA ASP A 142 13.49 -12.40 -0.37
C ASP A 142 12.32 -13.34 -0.63
N HIS A 143 11.43 -13.00 -1.56
CA HIS A 143 10.29 -13.85 -1.91
C HIS A 143 9.75 -13.52 -3.30
N ILE A 144 8.74 -14.27 -3.73
CA ILE A 144 7.95 -13.99 -4.92
C ILE A 144 6.53 -13.60 -4.49
N ASP A 145 6.07 -12.45 -4.96
CA ASP A 145 4.67 -12.08 -4.94
C ASP A 145 3.97 -12.54 -6.23
N THR A 146 2.70 -12.89 -6.16
CA THR A 146 1.90 -13.27 -7.32
C THR A 146 0.59 -12.50 -7.37
N VAL A 147 0.16 -12.14 -8.58
CA VAL A 147 -1.17 -11.57 -8.85
C VAL A 147 -1.95 -12.59 -9.66
N GLU A 148 -3.11 -13.01 -9.15
CA GLU A 148 -3.90 -14.09 -9.72
C GLU A 148 -5.34 -13.68 -10.00
N GLU A 149 -5.89 -14.24 -11.08
CA GLU A 149 -7.31 -14.18 -11.41
C GLU A 149 -7.99 -15.46 -10.96
N TRP A 150 -9.08 -15.30 -10.23
CA TRP A 150 -9.91 -16.36 -9.66
C TRP A 150 -11.35 -16.19 -10.11
N ILE A 151 -12.12 -17.28 -10.03
CA ILE A 151 -13.55 -17.30 -10.36
C ILE A 151 -14.33 -18.00 -9.27
N LEU A 152 -15.42 -17.41 -8.82
CA LEU A 152 -16.45 -18.07 -8.03
C LEU A 152 -17.36 -18.85 -8.97
N GLN A 153 -17.30 -20.17 -8.91
CA GLN A 153 -18.13 -21.04 -9.74
C GLN A 153 -19.59 -21.07 -9.26
N SER A 154 -20.49 -21.55 -10.11
CA SER A 154 -21.92 -21.72 -9.78
C SER A 154 -22.20 -22.68 -8.63
N ASN A 155 -21.26 -23.58 -8.32
CA ASN A 155 -21.31 -24.47 -7.15
C ASN A 155 -20.87 -23.77 -5.84
N GLY A 156 -20.56 -22.46 -5.89
CA GLY A 156 -20.12 -21.67 -4.75
C GLY A 156 -18.66 -21.85 -4.35
N GLN A 157 -17.85 -22.58 -5.12
CA GLN A 157 -16.43 -22.80 -4.84
C GLN A 157 -15.54 -21.85 -5.67
N PRO A 158 -14.66 -21.08 -5.03
CA PRO A 158 -13.67 -20.30 -5.76
C PRO A 158 -12.56 -21.17 -6.34
N GLN A 159 -12.14 -20.88 -7.59
CA GLN A 159 -11.06 -21.58 -8.27
C GLN A 159 -10.12 -20.58 -8.95
N LYS A 160 -8.81 -20.84 -8.87
CA LYS A 160 -7.81 -20.09 -9.63
C LYS A 160 -8.01 -20.33 -11.13
N ARG A 161 -8.06 -19.26 -11.92
CA ARG A 161 -8.19 -19.29 -13.38
C ARG A 161 -6.83 -19.14 -14.07
N ARG A 162 -6.03 -18.15 -13.67
CA ARG A 162 -4.68 -17.90 -14.21
C ARG A 162 -3.84 -17.01 -13.30
N THR A 163 -2.53 -17.05 -13.45
CA THR A 163 -1.62 -16.06 -12.89
C THR A 163 -1.45 -14.91 -13.89
N LEU A 164 -1.53 -13.67 -13.41
CA LEU A 164 -1.32 -12.46 -14.19
C LEU A 164 0.14 -11.99 -14.13
N LEU A 165 0.76 -12.02 -12.95
CA LEU A 165 2.15 -11.58 -12.72
C LEU A 165 2.80 -12.42 -11.60
N ASN A 166 4.11 -12.65 -11.71
CA ASN A 166 4.96 -13.18 -10.64
C ASN A 166 6.15 -12.24 -10.46
N LEU A 167 6.31 -11.67 -9.26
CA LEU A 167 7.23 -10.56 -8.99
C LEU A 167 8.25 -10.97 -7.93
N ARG A 168 9.55 -10.93 -8.26
CA ARG A 168 10.60 -11.07 -7.24
C ARG A 168 10.71 -9.80 -6.41
N ARG A 169 10.77 -9.98 -5.09
CA ARG A 169 10.89 -8.90 -4.12
C ARG A 169 12.27 -8.97 -3.46
N PRO A 170 13.04 -7.86 -3.42
CA PRO A 170 14.39 -7.89 -2.90
C PRO A 170 14.45 -8.01 -1.37
N PHE A 171 13.42 -7.52 -0.67
CA PHE A 171 13.28 -7.56 0.79
C PHE A 171 11.85 -7.97 1.16
N PHE A 172 11.63 -8.33 2.43
CA PHE A 172 10.33 -8.79 2.90
C PHE A 172 9.32 -7.67 3.16
N ASN A 173 9.74 -6.40 3.17
CA ASN A 173 8.89 -5.25 3.48
C ASN A 173 8.63 -4.36 2.25
N HIS A 174 7.75 -3.36 2.44
CA HIS A 174 7.23 -2.45 1.43
C HIS A 174 6.54 -3.14 0.25
N ASN A 175 5.74 -4.18 0.52
CA ASN A 175 4.99 -4.90 -0.53
C ASN A 175 3.64 -4.23 -0.87
N GLY A 176 3.23 -3.25 -0.05
CA GLY A 176 1.92 -2.63 -0.13
C GLY A 176 0.83 -3.51 0.50
N VAL A 177 -0.27 -2.87 0.89
CA VAL A 177 -1.47 -3.52 1.45
C VAL A 177 -2.71 -2.95 0.77
N ASN A 178 -3.80 -3.71 0.71
CA ASN A 178 -4.97 -3.37 -0.10
C ASN A 178 -4.57 -3.04 -1.56
N SER A 179 -3.65 -3.86 -2.08
CA SER A 179 -2.86 -3.54 -3.26
C SER A 179 -3.61 -3.65 -4.59
N LEU A 180 -4.83 -4.18 -4.57
CA LEU A 180 -5.66 -4.41 -5.74
C LEU A 180 -6.97 -3.61 -5.65
N ASN A 181 -7.28 -2.87 -6.70
CA ASN A 181 -8.54 -2.14 -6.87
C ASN A 181 -8.92 -2.14 -8.35
N PHE A 182 -10.20 -2.06 -8.69
CA PHE A 182 -10.58 -1.72 -10.06
C PHE A 182 -10.72 -0.21 -10.20
N SER A 183 -10.16 0.33 -11.27
CA SER A 183 -10.37 1.73 -11.64
C SER A 183 -11.80 1.89 -12.16
N PRO A 184 -12.65 2.73 -11.53
CA PRO A 184 -13.98 3.03 -12.07
C PRO A 184 -13.93 3.97 -13.28
N GLU A 185 -12.74 4.43 -13.68
CA GLU A 185 -12.53 5.27 -14.85
C GLU A 185 -12.11 4.47 -16.08
N THR A 186 -11.29 3.44 -15.89
CA THR A 186 -10.71 2.65 -16.99
C THR A 186 -11.18 1.20 -17.00
N GLU A 187 -11.89 0.76 -15.96
CA GLU A 187 -12.35 -0.63 -15.74
C GLU A 187 -11.21 -1.66 -15.66
N LYS A 188 -9.95 -1.19 -15.56
CA LYS A 188 -8.77 -2.04 -15.42
C LYS A 188 -8.48 -2.37 -13.97
N LEU A 189 -7.85 -3.52 -13.76
CA LEU A 189 -7.32 -3.90 -12.46
C LEU A 189 -6.08 -3.04 -12.17
N VAL A 190 -6.09 -2.35 -11.04
CA VAL A 190 -4.97 -1.53 -10.55
C VAL A 190 -4.19 -2.34 -9.52
N LEU A 191 -2.89 -2.49 -9.77
CA LEU A 191 -1.90 -3.02 -8.84
C LEU A 191 -1.05 -1.86 -8.30
N THR A 192 -0.99 -1.72 -6.99
CA THR A 192 -0.05 -0.81 -6.31
C THR A 192 1.10 -1.61 -5.72
N THR A 193 2.34 -1.25 -6.04
CA THR A 193 3.55 -1.90 -5.52
C THR A 193 4.42 -0.88 -4.78
N GLY A 194 5.00 -1.28 -3.64
CA GLY A 194 6.05 -0.51 -2.99
C GLY A 194 7.42 -0.74 -3.61
N ASP A 195 8.41 0.02 -3.16
CA ASP A 195 9.77 0.10 -3.73
C ASP A 195 10.57 -1.21 -3.68
N GLY A 196 10.11 -2.22 -2.94
CA GLY A 196 10.82 -3.49 -2.80
C GLY A 196 11.36 -3.72 -1.39
N GLY A 197 11.33 -2.69 -0.54
CA GLY A 197 11.72 -2.77 0.86
C GLY A 197 13.10 -2.18 1.17
N SER A 198 13.53 -2.42 2.41
CA SER A 198 14.66 -1.75 3.06
C SER A 198 14.50 -0.23 3.20
N GLY A 199 15.33 0.38 4.02
CA GLY A 199 15.34 1.84 4.15
C GLY A 199 15.86 2.52 2.88
N TYR A 200 15.33 3.71 2.57
CA TYR A 200 15.93 4.63 1.58
C TYR A 200 15.98 4.14 0.11
N ASP A 201 15.27 3.06 -0.28
CA ASP A 201 15.26 2.50 -1.64
C ASP A 201 16.70 2.34 -2.20
N PRO A 202 17.48 1.38 -1.66
CA PRO A 202 18.92 1.29 -1.93
C PRO A 202 19.23 1.13 -3.41
N PHE A 203 18.34 0.48 -4.16
CA PHE A 203 18.53 0.16 -5.57
C PHE A 203 17.81 1.12 -6.53
N ASN A 204 17.18 2.18 -6.02
CA ASN A 204 16.44 3.16 -6.82
C ASN A 204 15.29 2.55 -7.64
N LEU A 205 14.63 1.50 -7.13
CA LEU A 205 13.61 0.77 -7.89
C LEU A 205 12.37 1.64 -8.10
N SER A 206 12.05 2.52 -7.15
CA SER A 206 10.85 3.36 -7.23
C SER A 206 10.91 4.39 -8.36
N GLN A 207 12.09 4.93 -8.67
CA GLN A 207 12.28 5.93 -9.73
C GLN A 207 12.74 5.34 -11.07
N ASP A 208 13.33 4.14 -11.10
CA ASP A 208 13.69 3.44 -12.34
C ASP A 208 12.42 3.05 -13.10
N ASP A 209 12.28 3.53 -14.34
CA ASP A 209 11.09 3.33 -15.18
C ASP A 209 10.94 1.87 -15.65
N MET A 210 12.02 1.08 -15.64
CA MET A 210 11.99 -0.31 -16.08
C MET A 210 11.61 -1.29 -14.95
N GLU A 211 11.78 -0.89 -13.69
CA GLU A 211 11.48 -1.71 -12.52
C GLU A 211 9.97 -1.69 -12.21
N ILE A 212 9.40 -2.85 -11.88
CA ILE A 212 7.97 -3.00 -11.55
C ILE A 212 7.67 -2.47 -10.13
N SER A 213 8.66 -2.53 -9.24
CA SER A 213 8.55 -2.02 -7.87
C SER A 213 8.39 -0.50 -7.83
N GLY A 214 7.67 -0.02 -6.82
CA GLY A 214 7.42 1.40 -6.56
C GLY A 214 6.55 2.07 -7.62
N LYS A 215 5.59 1.32 -8.19
CA LYS A 215 4.69 1.76 -9.27
C LYS A 215 3.23 1.59 -8.89
N ILE A 216 2.36 2.35 -9.56
CA ILE A 216 0.95 2.01 -9.69
C ILE A 216 0.70 1.63 -11.15
N ILE A 217 0.13 0.45 -11.38
CA ILE A 217 0.04 -0.19 -12.69
C ILE A 217 -1.42 -0.58 -12.94
N GLU A 218 -1.95 -0.21 -14.10
CA GLU A 218 -3.19 -0.77 -14.64
C GLU A 218 -2.90 -2.01 -15.48
N ILE A 219 -3.70 -3.05 -15.27
CA ILE A 219 -3.67 -4.35 -15.95
C ILE A 219 -5.00 -4.53 -16.68
N ASP A 220 -4.95 -4.61 -18.00
CA ASP A 220 -6.09 -5.00 -18.82
C ASP A 220 -6.33 -6.51 -18.74
N VAL A 221 -7.23 -6.91 -17.84
CA VAL A 221 -7.61 -8.31 -17.61
C VAL A 221 -8.55 -8.86 -18.67
N GLY A 222 -9.18 -8.00 -19.49
CA GLY A 222 -10.04 -8.41 -20.60
C GLY A 222 -9.23 -8.96 -21.79
N LYS A 223 -7.96 -8.54 -21.90
CA LYS A 223 -7.06 -9.00 -22.95
C LYS A 223 -6.59 -10.44 -22.72
N ASN A 224 -6.77 -11.28 -23.74
CA ASN A 224 -6.27 -12.66 -23.71
C ASN A 224 -4.79 -12.69 -24.13
N THR A 225 -3.94 -13.15 -23.21
CA THR A 225 -2.49 -13.27 -23.42
C THR A 225 -2.07 -14.66 -23.91
N PHE A 226 -2.96 -15.65 -23.84
CA PHE A 226 -2.66 -17.08 -24.01
C PHE A 226 -1.56 -17.62 -23.07
N ILE A 227 -1.23 -16.88 -22.01
CA ILE A 227 -0.21 -17.24 -21.01
C ILE A 227 -0.90 -17.29 -19.65
N ASN A 228 -1.01 -18.49 -19.08
CA ASN A 228 -1.67 -18.71 -17.79
C ASN A 228 -0.70 -18.69 -16.61
N ASN A 229 0.60 -18.87 -16.86
CA ASN A 229 1.65 -18.82 -15.85
C ASN A 229 2.86 -18.06 -16.42
N PRO A 230 2.97 -16.75 -16.19
CA PRO A 230 4.07 -15.94 -16.68
C PRO A 230 5.38 -16.25 -15.93
N PRO A 231 6.54 -15.92 -16.53
CA PRO A 231 7.81 -16.01 -15.83
C PRO A 231 7.81 -15.12 -14.57
N VAL A 232 8.68 -15.47 -13.63
CA VAL A 232 8.98 -14.63 -12.48
C VAL A 232 9.90 -13.51 -12.94
N VAL A 233 9.53 -12.26 -12.67
CA VAL A 233 10.23 -11.08 -13.18
C VAL A 233 10.46 -10.03 -12.08
N THR A 234 11.31 -9.07 -12.39
CA THR A 234 11.58 -7.85 -11.63
C THR A 234 11.35 -6.60 -12.49
N ARG A 235 11.54 -6.73 -13.80
CA ARG A 235 11.48 -5.65 -14.78
C ARG A 235 10.44 -5.91 -15.86
N PHE A 236 9.92 -4.84 -16.43
CA PHE A 236 8.92 -4.93 -17.49
C PHE A 236 9.42 -5.62 -18.77
N ASN A 237 10.68 -5.42 -19.13
CA ASN A 237 11.27 -6.03 -20.33
C ASN A 237 11.52 -7.55 -20.22
N GLU A 238 11.41 -8.12 -19.02
CA GLU A 238 11.50 -9.56 -18.76
C GLU A 238 10.16 -10.27 -19.02
N LEU A 239 9.06 -9.52 -19.12
CA LEU A 239 7.74 -10.07 -19.42
C LEU A 239 7.61 -10.44 -20.91
N PRO A 240 6.83 -11.48 -21.26
CA PRO A 240 6.46 -11.75 -22.65
C PRO A 240 5.66 -10.59 -23.28
N PRO A 241 5.84 -10.29 -24.59
CA PRO A 241 5.15 -9.18 -25.25
C PRO A 241 3.62 -9.15 -25.07
N PRO A 242 2.88 -10.28 -25.15
CA PRO A 242 1.43 -10.26 -24.92
C PRO A 242 1.03 -9.72 -23.54
N ILE A 243 1.87 -9.93 -22.52
CA ILE A 243 1.64 -9.40 -21.17
C ILE A 243 2.06 -7.95 -21.08
N GLN A 244 3.20 -7.56 -21.68
CA GLN A 244 3.63 -6.16 -21.74
C GLN A 244 2.52 -5.25 -22.29
N GLU A 245 1.79 -5.72 -23.31
CA GLU A 245 0.68 -4.97 -23.92
C GLU A 245 -0.57 -4.84 -23.03
N THR A 246 -0.67 -5.59 -21.92
CA THR A 246 -1.77 -5.45 -20.95
C THR A 246 -1.49 -4.37 -19.90
N LEU A 247 -0.21 -3.98 -19.75
CA LEU A 247 0.25 -3.19 -18.62
C LEU A 247 0.43 -1.72 -19.00
N THR A 248 -0.01 -0.84 -18.11
CA THR A 248 0.13 0.60 -18.24
C THR A 248 0.52 1.19 -16.89
N VAL A 249 1.62 1.94 -16.82
CA VAL A 249 2.07 2.57 -15.57
C VAL A 249 1.35 3.91 -15.42
N ILE A 250 0.66 4.10 -14.30
CA ILE A 250 -0.07 5.34 -14.02
C ILE A 250 0.71 6.30 -13.11
N ALA A 251 1.56 5.75 -12.24
CA ALA A 251 2.39 6.52 -11.34
C ALA A 251 3.68 5.77 -10.95
N LYS A 252 4.71 6.51 -10.57
CA LYS A 252 5.95 5.98 -9.97
C LYS A 252 6.37 6.73 -8.70
N GLY A 253 7.47 6.30 -8.10
CA GLY A 253 8.02 6.93 -6.90
C GLY A 253 7.22 6.57 -5.65
N VAL A 254 6.73 5.32 -5.55
CA VAL A 254 6.04 4.81 -4.37
C VAL A 254 7.05 4.15 -3.42
N ARG A 255 6.95 4.40 -2.11
CA ARG A 255 7.70 3.68 -1.06
C ARG A 255 6.93 2.46 -0.59
N ASN A 256 5.87 2.69 0.17
CA ASN A 256 4.95 1.69 0.67
C ASN A 256 3.55 2.30 0.71
N ILE A 257 2.56 1.56 0.20
CA ILE A 257 1.27 2.12 -0.23
C ILE A 257 0.10 1.29 0.33
N PRO A 258 -0.84 1.90 1.07
CA PRO A 258 -2.04 1.23 1.57
C PRO A 258 -3.20 1.24 0.54
N GLY A 259 -2.85 1.00 -0.73
CA GLY A 259 -3.77 0.99 -1.85
C GLY A 259 -4.10 2.38 -2.42
N ILE A 260 -5.14 2.40 -3.26
CA ILE A 260 -5.63 3.57 -3.98
C ILE A 260 -7.15 3.64 -3.82
N SER A 261 -7.69 4.85 -3.66
CA SER A 261 -9.15 5.08 -3.62
C SER A 261 -9.57 6.10 -4.67
N PHE A 262 -10.82 5.99 -5.12
CA PHE A 262 -11.38 6.81 -6.19
C PHE A 262 -12.60 7.55 -5.65
N GLN A 263 -12.67 8.86 -5.87
CA GLN A 263 -13.85 9.67 -5.58
C GLN A 263 -14.45 10.15 -6.88
N ARG A 264 -15.72 9.83 -7.12
CA ARG A 264 -16.47 10.46 -8.21
C ARG A 264 -16.65 11.95 -7.92
N PHE A 265 -16.25 12.80 -8.85
CA PHE A 265 -16.45 14.25 -8.78
C PHE A 265 -16.92 14.75 -10.14
N TYR A 266 -18.21 15.09 -10.25
CA TYR A 266 -18.90 15.34 -11.52
C TYR A 266 -18.64 14.22 -12.54
N ASN A 267 -17.98 14.54 -13.64
CA ASN A 267 -17.71 13.61 -14.73
C ASN A 267 -16.33 12.93 -14.64
N GLN A 268 -15.57 13.18 -13.55
CA GLN A 268 -14.20 12.70 -13.37
C GLN A 268 -14.03 11.92 -12.07
N TYR A 269 -12.84 11.35 -11.88
CA TYR A 269 -12.44 10.67 -10.64
C TYR A 269 -11.17 11.29 -10.07
N ILE A 270 -11.24 11.67 -8.79
CA ILE A 270 -10.06 12.03 -7.99
C ILE A 270 -9.49 10.73 -7.41
N LYS A 271 -8.20 10.48 -7.64
CA LYS A 271 -7.49 9.35 -7.03
C LYS A 271 -6.81 9.84 -5.76
N TYR A 272 -6.86 9.03 -4.71
CA TYR A 272 -6.14 9.27 -3.47
C TYR A 272 -5.22 8.10 -3.15
N VAL A 273 -3.99 8.44 -2.78
CA VAL A 273 -2.94 7.47 -2.51
C VAL A 273 -2.21 7.89 -1.24
N GLY A 274 -2.02 6.95 -0.32
CA GLY A 274 -1.08 7.11 0.79
C GLY A 274 0.32 6.65 0.38
N ASN A 275 1.35 7.30 0.89
CA ASN A 275 2.72 6.82 0.81
C ASN A 275 3.35 6.93 2.20
N VAL A 276 3.70 5.79 2.79
CA VAL A 276 4.37 5.74 4.09
C VAL A 276 5.74 6.37 3.95
N GLY A 277 6.18 7.14 4.95
CA GLY A 277 7.51 7.76 5.02
C GLY A 277 8.59 6.80 5.47
N GLN A 278 9.80 7.30 5.62
CA GLN A 278 10.93 6.62 6.25
C GLN A 278 11.10 7.06 7.69
N ASP A 279 11.51 8.32 7.92
CA ASP A 279 11.87 8.83 9.25
C ASP A 279 11.27 10.22 9.56
N LEU A 280 10.73 10.93 8.56
CA LEU A 280 10.22 12.30 8.67
C LEU A 280 8.70 12.38 8.59
N ALA A 281 8.09 11.77 7.59
CA ALA A 281 6.71 12.09 7.22
C ALA A 281 6.00 11.04 6.37
N GLU A 282 4.77 10.77 6.71
CA GLU A 282 3.77 10.14 5.86
C GLU A 282 3.06 11.20 5.02
N SER A 283 2.53 10.76 3.88
CA SER A 283 1.86 11.68 2.97
C SER A 283 0.71 11.05 2.20
N LEU A 284 -0.30 11.87 1.96
CA LEU A 284 -1.41 11.59 1.08
C LEU A 284 -1.23 12.41 -0.18
N PHE A 285 -1.45 11.79 -1.33
CA PHE A 285 -1.40 12.41 -2.65
C PHE A 285 -2.78 12.34 -3.29
N SER A 286 -3.07 13.32 -4.14
CA SER A 286 -4.28 13.31 -4.96
C SER A 286 -4.01 13.79 -6.36
N PHE A 287 -4.62 13.16 -7.35
CA PHE A 287 -4.54 13.58 -8.75
C PHE A 287 -5.82 13.24 -9.50
N VAL A 288 -6.13 14.05 -10.52
CA VAL A 288 -7.30 13.87 -11.40
C VAL A 288 -6.82 13.57 -12.81
N HIS A 289 -6.05 14.51 -13.37
CA HIS A 289 -5.41 14.40 -14.66
C HIS A 289 -4.06 13.72 -14.54
N TYR A 290 -3.81 12.76 -15.42
CA TYR A 290 -2.55 12.05 -15.53
C TYR A 290 -2.38 11.52 -16.95
N LYS A 291 -1.13 11.39 -17.39
CA LYS A 291 -0.75 10.75 -18.64
C LYS A 291 -0.08 9.41 -18.31
N PRO A 292 -0.83 8.31 -18.34
CA PRO A 292 -0.24 7.00 -18.08
C PRO A 292 0.64 6.56 -19.26
N ILE A 293 1.65 5.74 -18.99
CA ILE A 293 2.61 5.27 -19.98
C ILE A 293 2.44 3.76 -20.19
N PRO A 294 2.05 3.29 -21.39
CA PRO A 294 2.03 1.88 -21.72
C PRO A 294 3.42 1.25 -21.55
N VAL A 295 3.47 0.04 -21.00
CA VAL A 295 4.76 -0.63 -20.73
C VAL A 295 5.56 -0.87 -22.02
N THR A 296 4.89 -1.13 -23.14
CA THR A 296 5.54 -1.26 -24.45
C THR A 296 6.30 0.01 -24.86
N GLN A 297 5.79 1.20 -24.50
CA GLN A 297 6.48 2.47 -24.77
C GLN A 297 7.70 2.66 -23.86
N LEU A 298 7.62 2.27 -22.58
CA LEU A 298 8.77 2.29 -21.67
C LEU A 298 9.91 1.41 -22.19
N ILE A 299 9.57 0.21 -22.66
CA ILE A 299 10.54 -0.73 -23.25
C ILE A 299 11.14 -0.16 -24.53
N GLN A 300 10.31 0.37 -25.42
CA GLN A 300 10.80 0.98 -26.67
C GLN A 300 11.76 2.14 -26.39
N ALA A 301 11.40 3.06 -25.48
CA ALA A 301 12.25 4.19 -25.08
C ALA A 301 13.59 3.70 -24.52
N SER A 302 13.57 2.69 -23.65
CA SER A 302 14.79 2.08 -23.11
C SER A 302 15.68 1.45 -24.18
N LEU A 303 15.11 0.80 -25.21
CA LEU A 303 15.87 0.17 -26.28
C LEU A 303 16.60 1.19 -27.16
N ILE A 304 15.96 2.34 -27.42
CA ILE A 304 16.56 3.44 -28.20
C ILE A 304 17.36 4.43 -27.33
N LYS A 305 17.52 4.13 -26.03
CA LYS A 305 18.20 4.97 -25.03
C LYS A 305 17.63 6.40 -24.95
N SER A 306 16.31 6.53 -25.07
CA SER A 306 15.57 7.78 -24.85
C SER A 306 14.78 7.74 -23.55
N GLU A 307 14.40 8.90 -23.02
CA GLU A 307 13.39 8.98 -21.96
C GLU A 307 11.99 9.03 -22.61
N PRO A 308 10.98 8.33 -22.06
CA PRO A 308 9.59 8.53 -22.49
C PRO A 308 9.16 9.96 -22.15
N ASP A 309 8.13 10.46 -22.84
CA ASP A 309 7.52 11.73 -22.47
C ASP A 309 6.90 11.62 -21.06
N GLN A 310 7.47 12.37 -20.12
CA GLN A 310 7.06 12.40 -18.72
C GLN A 310 6.10 13.55 -18.40
N GLU A 311 5.72 14.38 -19.38
CA GLU A 311 4.77 15.46 -19.15
C GLU A 311 3.39 14.90 -18.75
N GLY A 312 2.91 15.30 -17.58
CA GLY A 312 1.64 14.81 -17.01
C GLY A 312 1.70 13.40 -16.40
N PHE A 313 2.84 12.71 -16.44
CA PHE A 313 3.02 11.43 -15.75
C PHE A 313 3.20 11.65 -14.24
N ILE A 314 2.55 10.83 -13.41
CA ILE A 314 2.58 11.01 -11.95
C ILE A 314 3.85 10.41 -11.37
N ASN A 315 4.59 11.22 -10.61
CA ASN A 315 5.74 10.78 -9.82
C ASN A 315 5.60 11.32 -8.39
N PHE A 316 5.51 10.46 -7.38
CA PHE A 316 5.45 10.93 -5.98
C PHE A 316 6.81 11.35 -5.42
N GLY A 317 7.90 11.07 -6.14
CA GLY A 317 9.25 11.56 -5.83
C GLY A 317 10.01 10.75 -4.79
N TRP A 318 9.49 9.59 -4.37
CA TRP A 318 10.18 8.73 -3.39
C TRP A 318 11.62 8.42 -3.79
N ARG A 319 12.45 8.18 -2.77
CA ARG A 319 13.91 8.21 -2.70
C ARG A 319 14.50 9.61 -2.56
N GLY A 320 14.18 10.54 -3.45
CA GLY A 320 14.61 11.93 -3.33
C GLY A 320 13.79 12.74 -2.31
N TRP A 321 12.51 12.40 -2.17
CA TRP A 321 11.55 13.10 -1.33
C TRP A 321 10.76 12.16 -0.43
N GLU A 322 10.51 12.64 0.78
CA GLU A 322 9.65 12.05 1.79
C GLU A 322 8.53 13.05 2.11
N GLY A 323 7.42 12.90 1.39
CA GLY A 323 6.32 13.86 1.46
C GLY A 323 6.72 15.26 0.98
N ALA A 324 6.59 16.24 1.86
CA ALA A 324 6.94 17.62 1.57
C ALA A 324 8.45 17.92 1.69
N PHE A 325 9.23 17.02 2.30
CA PHE A 325 10.65 17.24 2.58
C PHE A 325 11.56 16.35 1.73
N PRO A 326 12.80 16.77 1.44
CA PRO A 326 13.81 15.85 0.92
C PRO A 326 14.04 14.70 1.89
N THR A 327 14.16 13.48 1.38
CA THR A 327 14.49 12.31 2.20
C THR A 327 15.78 12.58 2.97
N SER A 328 15.74 12.43 4.29
CA SER A 328 16.84 12.84 5.16
C SER A 328 17.27 11.76 6.13
N ILE A 329 18.57 11.69 6.38
CA ILE A 329 19.16 10.90 7.46
C ILE A 329 19.11 11.75 8.72
N ILE A 330 18.54 11.20 9.79
CA ILE A 330 18.43 11.86 11.09
C ILE A 330 19.54 11.34 12.00
N ARG A 331 20.29 12.26 12.64
CA ARG A 331 21.32 11.95 13.63
C ARG A 331 21.14 12.85 14.85
N GLY A 332 21.23 12.29 16.05
CA GLY A 332 21.18 13.09 17.28
C GLY A 332 22.41 14.00 17.39
N CYS A 333 22.21 15.23 17.87
CA CYS A 333 23.29 16.18 18.10
C CYS A 333 24.06 15.82 19.38
N SER A 334 25.38 15.58 19.27
CA SER A 334 26.21 15.23 20.44
C SER A 334 26.22 16.32 21.53
N ALA A 335 26.13 17.60 21.12
CA ALA A 335 26.12 18.73 22.04
C ALA A 335 24.77 18.97 22.73
N ASN A 336 23.66 18.49 22.16
CA ASN A 336 22.32 18.62 22.74
C ASN A 336 21.45 17.42 22.31
N PRO A 337 21.23 16.44 23.20
CA PRO A 337 20.43 15.26 22.90
C PRO A 337 18.96 15.54 22.51
N ALA A 338 18.44 16.74 22.80
CA ALA A 338 17.08 17.13 22.42
C ALA A 338 16.96 17.61 20.95
N LEU A 339 18.09 17.73 20.24
CA LEU A 339 18.14 18.20 18.86
C LEU A 339 18.65 17.10 17.92
N ASP A 340 18.21 17.18 16.66
CA ASP A 340 18.73 16.31 15.59
C ASP A 340 19.31 17.13 14.44
N GLU A 341 20.41 16.64 13.89
CA GLU A 341 20.90 16.96 12.56
C GLU A 341 20.08 16.18 11.51
N LYS A 342 19.72 16.84 10.41
CA LYS A 342 19.04 16.23 9.26
C LYS A 342 19.87 16.47 8.00
N THR A 343 20.39 15.40 7.42
CA THR A 343 21.19 15.46 6.19
C THR A 343 20.40 14.90 5.02
N ILE A 344 20.29 15.65 3.93
CA ILE A 344 19.59 15.17 2.71
C ILE A 344 20.33 13.93 2.17
N ALA A 345 19.62 12.81 2.06
CA ALA A 345 20.19 11.52 1.68
C ALA A 345 20.61 11.49 0.21
N TYR A 346 19.75 12.00 -0.68
CA TYR A 346 19.93 11.95 -2.14
C TYR A 346 19.75 13.33 -2.77
N TYR A 347 20.66 14.27 -2.47
CA TYR A 347 20.54 15.68 -2.89
C TYR A 347 20.30 15.85 -4.40
N ASN A 348 21.10 15.19 -5.23
CA ASN A 348 20.98 15.33 -6.69
C ASN A 348 19.64 14.82 -7.21
N GLU A 349 19.08 13.77 -6.60
CA GLU A 349 17.78 13.23 -6.99
C GLU A 349 16.64 14.11 -6.49
N ALA A 350 16.75 14.67 -5.29
CA ALA A 350 15.81 15.67 -4.78
C ALA A 350 15.74 16.87 -5.73
N VAL A 351 16.90 17.38 -6.18
CA VAL A 351 16.99 18.44 -7.19
C VAL A 351 16.36 18.00 -8.52
N LYS A 352 16.75 16.84 -9.08
CA LYS A 352 16.21 16.34 -10.36
C LYS A 352 14.70 16.18 -10.35
N THR A 353 14.12 15.72 -9.25
CA THR A 353 12.68 15.42 -9.12
C THR A 353 11.86 16.59 -8.60
N SER A 354 12.48 17.67 -8.09
CA SER A 354 11.82 18.82 -7.45
C SER A 354 10.64 19.40 -8.26
N VAL A 355 10.83 19.59 -9.56
CA VAL A 355 9.81 20.17 -10.48
C VAL A 355 8.97 19.10 -11.20
N ARG A 356 9.36 17.83 -11.08
CA ARG A 356 8.69 16.70 -11.76
C ARG A 356 7.76 15.91 -10.85
N ARG A 357 7.90 16.05 -9.53
CA ARG A 357 7.09 15.31 -8.57
C ARG A 357 5.73 15.98 -8.35
N LEU A 358 4.74 15.15 -8.08
CA LEU A 358 3.48 15.57 -7.51
C LEU A 358 3.71 16.04 -6.07
N GLN A 359 3.15 17.18 -5.70
CA GLN A 359 3.13 17.63 -4.31
C GLN A 359 2.08 16.86 -3.52
N PRO A 360 2.33 16.50 -2.26
CA PRO A 360 1.34 15.83 -1.44
C PRO A 360 0.12 16.73 -1.20
N LEU A 361 -1.05 16.10 -1.15
CA LEU A 361 -2.29 16.71 -0.68
C LEU A 361 -2.13 17.13 0.79
N THR A 362 -1.59 16.24 1.64
CA THR A 362 -1.23 16.54 3.02
C THR A 362 -0.03 15.70 3.42
N SER A 363 0.78 16.25 4.33
CA SER A 363 1.89 15.55 4.98
C SER A 363 1.75 15.72 6.48
N TYR A 364 2.02 14.66 7.23
CA TYR A 364 2.09 14.69 8.68
C TYR A 364 3.37 14.01 9.13
N PHE A 365 3.86 14.38 10.32
CA PHE A 365 5.27 14.20 10.66
C PHE A 365 5.45 13.20 11.79
N HIS A 366 6.52 12.41 11.76
CA HIS A 366 6.83 11.46 12.84
C HIS A 366 7.12 12.20 14.15
N LYS A 367 7.81 13.35 14.07
CA LYS A 367 7.99 14.30 15.18
C LYS A 367 7.07 15.51 14.96
N GLU A 368 5.94 15.51 15.66
CA GLU A 368 4.88 16.51 15.49
C GLU A 368 4.77 17.44 16.71
N PRO A 369 5.23 18.70 16.63
CA PRO A 369 5.21 19.63 17.76
C PRO A 369 3.86 20.35 17.95
N ARG A 370 2.91 20.25 17.01
CA ARG A 370 1.65 21.01 17.07
C ARG A 370 0.65 20.36 18.06
N PRO A 371 0.00 21.14 18.95
CA PRO A 371 -0.75 20.61 20.11
C PRO A 371 -2.06 19.86 19.80
N ASP A 372 -2.52 19.82 18.55
CA ASP A 372 -3.77 19.14 18.13
C ASP A 372 -3.52 18.12 16.99
N LYS A 373 -2.27 17.67 16.84
CA LYS A 373 -1.84 16.75 15.81
C LYS A 373 -1.24 15.49 16.44
N PHE A 374 -1.08 14.45 15.63
CA PHE A 374 -0.43 13.21 16.04
C PHE A 374 0.85 13.02 15.24
N GLY A 375 1.84 12.39 15.88
CA GLY A 375 3.04 11.90 15.20
C GLY A 375 2.71 10.65 14.41
N GLY A 376 3.08 10.61 13.14
CA GLY A 376 2.87 9.44 12.29
C GLY A 376 3.83 8.29 12.61
N THR A 377 3.40 7.09 12.24
CA THR A 377 4.22 5.87 12.26
C THR A 377 4.18 5.15 10.91
N ALA A 378 2.96 4.88 10.42
CA ALA A 378 2.74 4.21 9.14
C ALA A 378 1.28 4.33 8.71
N LEU A 379 1.04 4.89 7.53
CA LEU A 379 -0.27 4.85 6.87
C LEU A 379 -0.70 3.40 6.60
N THR A 380 -1.90 3.03 7.06
CA THR A 380 -2.45 1.67 6.90
C THR A 380 -3.74 1.63 6.08
N GLY A 381 -4.31 2.78 5.73
CA GLY A 381 -5.54 2.84 4.97
C GLY A 381 -5.89 4.24 4.52
N VAL A 382 -6.45 4.37 3.32
CA VAL A 382 -6.92 5.62 2.73
C VAL A 382 -8.22 5.35 1.99
N GLN A 383 -9.32 5.95 2.45
CA GLN A 383 -10.65 5.77 1.87
C GLN A 383 -11.40 7.10 1.76
N VAL A 384 -12.27 7.18 0.77
CA VAL A 384 -13.17 8.32 0.58
C VAL A 384 -14.46 8.05 1.35
N TYR A 385 -15.03 9.10 1.94
CA TYR A 385 -16.35 9.05 2.55
C TYR A 385 -17.33 9.98 1.84
N LEU A 386 -18.34 9.40 1.20
CA LEU A 386 -19.44 10.09 0.50
C LEU A 386 -20.78 9.96 1.23
N GLY A 387 -20.80 9.26 2.36
CA GLY A 387 -22.01 9.09 3.17
C GLY A 387 -22.47 10.39 3.84
N ASN A 388 -23.75 10.42 4.22
CA ASN A 388 -24.34 11.50 5.02
C ASN A 388 -24.52 11.10 6.49
N GLY A 389 -24.15 9.87 6.86
CA GLY A 389 -24.27 9.37 8.24
C GLY A 389 -23.34 10.13 9.21
N ILE A 390 -22.17 10.55 8.74
CA ILE A 390 -21.22 11.38 9.49
C ILE A 390 -21.00 12.68 8.69
N PRO A 391 -21.90 13.68 8.79
CA PRO A 391 -21.91 14.84 7.88
C PRO A 391 -20.60 15.64 7.81
N ALA A 392 -19.85 15.68 8.92
CA ALA A 392 -18.56 16.38 8.96
C ALA A 392 -17.51 15.78 8.00
N LEU A 393 -17.61 14.48 7.72
CA LEU A 393 -16.70 13.73 6.88
C LEU A 393 -17.14 13.67 5.41
N THR A 394 -18.37 14.06 5.06
CA THR A 394 -18.87 13.94 3.68
C THR A 394 -17.95 14.68 2.69
N GLY A 395 -17.52 13.95 1.65
CA GLY A 395 -16.58 14.42 0.64
C GLY A 395 -15.11 14.47 1.08
N SER A 396 -14.78 13.90 2.24
CA SER A 396 -13.41 13.87 2.77
C SER A 396 -12.68 12.58 2.39
N VAL A 397 -11.36 12.65 2.52
CA VAL A 397 -10.48 11.48 2.52
C VAL A 397 -10.17 11.14 3.96
N VAL A 398 -10.58 9.96 4.40
CA VAL A 398 -10.31 9.40 5.72
C VAL A 398 -9.11 8.45 5.60
N PHE A 399 -8.23 8.49 6.58
CA PHE A 399 -7.04 7.64 6.60
C PHE A 399 -6.74 7.16 8.01
N THR A 400 -6.00 6.05 8.07
CA THR A 400 -5.53 5.44 9.32
C THR A 400 -4.01 5.46 9.39
N ASP A 401 -3.51 5.63 10.60
CA ASP A 401 -2.11 5.37 10.96
C ASP A 401 -2.05 4.23 11.99
N PHE A 402 -1.05 3.35 11.82
CA PHE A 402 -0.90 2.10 12.56
C PHE A 402 -0.97 2.28 14.07
N ALA A 403 -0.20 3.23 14.61
CA ALA A 403 -0.03 3.44 16.04
C ALA A 403 0.52 4.82 16.35
N ARG A 404 -0.03 5.49 17.35
CA ARG A 404 0.53 6.74 17.86
C ARG A 404 1.87 6.45 18.55
N ASN A 405 2.94 7.07 18.07
CA ASN A 405 4.25 7.05 18.72
C ASN A 405 4.21 7.96 19.97
N GLU A 406 3.50 7.52 21.02
CA GLU A 406 3.67 8.09 22.36
C GLU A 406 4.81 7.35 23.03
N GLU A 407 5.81 8.10 23.50
CA GLU A 407 7.01 7.58 24.14
C GLU A 407 6.66 6.56 25.26
N SER A 408 6.69 5.28 24.90
CA SER A 408 7.07 4.12 25.71
C SER A 408 6.15 3.58 26.82
N GLN A 409 4.82 3.77 26.83
CA GLN A 409 3.95 2.88 27.64
C GLN A 409 2.64 2.46 26.94
N PRO A 410 2.34 1.14 26.87
CA PRO A 410 1.02 0.63 26.47
C PRO A 410 -0.11 1.17 27.37
N PRO A 411 -1.36 1.24 26.87
CA PRO A 411 -1.82 0.73 25.58
C PRO A 411 -1.61 1.71 24.41
N VAL A 412 -1.05 1.21 23.32
CA VAL A 412 -0.84 1.97 22.08
C VAL A 412 -2.12 1.92 21.23
N ARG A 413 -2.48 3.02 20.58
CA ARG A 413 -3.67 3.10 19.72
C ARG A 413 -3.35 3.70 18.36
N GLY A 414 -3.92 3.12 17.32
CA GLY A 414 -3.93 3.70 15.98
C GLY A 414 -4.75 4.99 15.94
N VAL A 415 -4.56 5.76 14.86
CA VAL A 415 -5.23 7.05 14.69
C VAL A 415 -6.11 7.01 13.45
N LEU A 416 -7.32 7.58 13.56
CA LEU A 416 -8.15 7.94 12.43
C LEU A 416 -8.05 9.45 12.21
N ALA A 417 -7.87 9.86 10.96
CA ALA A 417 -7.82 11.26 10.59
C ALA A 417 -8.44 11.48 9.22
N TYR A 418 -8.70 12.74 8.89
CA TYR A 418 -9.23 13.11 7.58
C TYR A 418 -8.65 14.42 7.08
N THR A 419 -8.72 14.58 5.77
CA THR A 419 -8.47 15.85 5.08
C THR A 419 -9.46 16.02 3.91
N LYS A 420 -9.46 17.18 3.27
CA LYS A 420 -10.35 17.51 2.14
C LYS A 420 -9.55 18.09 1.00
N VAL A 421 -9.91 17.78 -0.24
CA VAL A 421 -9.30 18.44 -1.40
C VAL A 421 -9.67 19.92 -1.41
N ARG A 422 -8.66 20.75 -1.69
CA ARG A 422 -8.82 22.18 -1.96
C ARG A 422 -8.51 22.45 -3.42
N THR A 423 -9.19 23.44 -3.98
CA THR A 423 -8.99 23.88 -5.36
C THR A 423 -7.80 24.85 -5.50
N ASP A 424 -7.19 25.29 -4.40
CA ASP A 424 -6.09 26.25 -4.40
C ASP A 424 -4.70 25.61 -4.50
N CYS A 425 -4.63 24.29 -4.69
CA CYS A 425 -3.39 23.50 -4.83
C CYS A 425 -2.38 23.69 -3.69
N LYS A 426 -2.84 24.15 -2.51
CA LYS A 426 -2.00 24.27 -1.31
C LYS A 426 -2.00 22.96 -0.53
N LEU A 427 -0.90 22.73 0.19
CA LEU A 427 -0.82 21.62 1.14
C LEU A 427 -1.93 21.77 2.18
N ASN A 428 -2.71 20.72 2.35
CA ASN A 428 -3.72 20.64 3.37
C ASN A 428 -3.14 20.30 4.73
N ASP A 429 -3.81 20.82 5.74
CA ASP A 429 -3.74 20.25 7.07
C ASP A 429 -4.76 19.12 7.21
N PHE A 430 -4.62 18.30 8.25
CA PHE A 430 -5.54 17.19 8.55
C PHE A 430 -6.24 17.41 9.90
N SER A 431 -7.27 16.63 10.19
CA SER A 431 -7.97 16.66 11.48
C SER A 431 -8.16 15.25 12.01
N ILE A 432 -7.94 15.06 13.31
CA ILE A 432 -8.12 13.78 13.98
C ILE A 432 -9.61 13.49 14.14
N ILE A 433 -9.98 12.22 13.95
CA ILE A 433 -11.30 11.69 14.27
C ILE A 433 -11.19 10.97 15.61
N GLU A 434 -11.90 11.47 16.61
CA GLU A 434 -11.97 10.85 17.93
C GLU A 434 -12.91 9.63 17.89
N THR A 435 -12.47 8.51 18.48
CA THR A 435 -13.27 7.29 18.60
C THR A 435 -13.66 7.06 20.06
N ASP A 436 -14.90 6.63 20.32
CA ASP A 436 -15.42 6.43 21.68
C ASP A 436 -15.27 4.99 22.22
N TYR A 437 -14.69 4.09 21.43
CA TYR A 437 -14.59 2.68 21.79
C TYR A 437 -13.55 2.45 22.88
N ASN A 438 -13.95 1.73 23.93
CA ASN A 438 -13.07 1.38 25.03
C ASN A 438 -12.34 0.06 24.76
N PHE A 439 -11.10 0.15 24.28
CA PHE A 439 -10.20 -0.99 24.13
C PHE A 439 -9.64 -1.53 25.47
N GLY A 440 -10.02 -0.95 26.60
CA GLY A 440 -9.48 -1.31 27.91
C GLY A 440 -7.97 -1.04 28.01
N SER A 441 -7.26 -1.99 28.63
CA SER A 441 -5.79 -1.95 28.76
C SER A 441 -5.05 -2.57 27.57
N GLN A 442 -5.77 -2.98 26.52
CA GLN A 442 -5.17 -3.60 25.34
C GLN A 442 -4.73 -2.54 24.33
N SER A 443 -3.61 -2.81 23.65
CA SER A 443 -3.22 -2.05 22.47
C SER A 443 -4.19 -2.34 21.32
N ALA A 444 -4.34 -1.34 20.44
CA ALA A 444 -5.26 -1.38 19.30
C ALA A 444 -4.60 -0.73 18.08
N TYR A 445 -3.92 -1.54 17.28
CA TYR A 445 -3.25 -1.11 16.05
C TYR A 445 -4.26 -1.02 14.91
N TYR A 446 -4.35 0.11 14.23
CA TYR A 446 -5.28 0.29 13.11
C TYR A 446 -4.59 -0.19 11.83
N VAL A 447 -4.99 -1.36 11.31
CA VAL A 447 -4.22 -2.10 10.30
C VAL A 447 -4.80 -2.03 8.88
N SER A 448 -6.08 -1.69 8.74
CA SER A 448 -6.70 -1.51 7.42
C SER A 448 -7.94 -0.62 7.48
N LEU A 449 -8.24 0.05 6.38
CA LEU A 449 -9.45 0.85 6.20
C LEU A 449 -10.15 0.45 4.89
N GLY A 450 -11.39 0.00 5.00
CA GLY A 450 -12.26 -0.37 3.89
C GLY A 450 -13.47 0.54 3.78
N THR A 451 -14.18 0.40 2.66
CA THR A 451 -15.43 1.10 2.40
C THR A 451 -16.40 0.20 1.63
N ASN A 452 -17.69 0.49 1.72
CA ASN A 452 -18.68 -0.15 0.87
C ASN A 452 -18.67 0.44 -0.56
N MET A 453 -19.37 -0.19 -1.51
CA MET A 453 -19.34 0.13 -2.95
C MET A 453 -19.78 1.58 -3.22
N SER A 454 -20.76 2.10 -2.46
CA SER A 454 -21.24 3.48 -2.57
C SER A 454 -20.44 4.50 -1.77
N GLN A 455 -19.40 4.06 -1.06
CA GLN A 455 -18.54 4.89 -0.22
C GLN A 455 -19.27 5.62 0.92
N THR A 456 -20.38 5.05 1.38
CA THR A 456 -21.25 5.61 2.42
C THR A 456 -21.02 5.00 3.80
N ARG A 457 -20.27 3.89 3.89
CA ARG A 457 -19.88 3.21 5.12
C ARG A 457 -18.38 2.92 5.12
N LEU A 458 -17.74 3.10 6.27
CA LEU A 458 -16.33 2.79 6.47
C LEU A 458 -16.18 1.61 7.43
N TYR A 459 -15.18 0.78 7.17
CA TYR A 459 -14.83 -0.38 7.98
C TYR A 459 -13.38 -0.27 8.43
N LEU A 460 -13.14 -0.46 9.73
CA LEU A 460 -11.81 -0.37 10.34
C LEU A 460 -11.36 -1.76 10.79
N GLY A 461 -10.19 -2.20 10.30
CA GLY A 461 -9.50 -3.36 10.83
C GLY A 461 -8.58 -2.95 11.98
N VAL A 462 -8.71 -3.62 13.12
CA VAL A 462 -7.88 -3.40 14.30
C VAL A 462 -7.20 -4.70 14.70
N TYR A 463 -5.93 -4.63 15.11
CA TYR A 463 -5.16 -5.75 15.63
C TYR A 463 -4.62 -5.46 17.03
N GLY A 464 -4.57 -6.47 17.89
CA GLY A 464 -4.10 -6.32 19.29
C GLY A 464 -2.56 -6.32 19.45
N SER A 465 -1.81 -6.67 18.42
CA SER A 465 -0.36 -6.85 18.48
C SER A 465 0.36 -6.27 17.27
N MET A 466 1.66 -6.00 17.40
CA MET A 466 2.54 -5.73 16.26
C MET A 466 3.16 -7.00 15.69
N ASN A 467 3.02 -8.12 16.39
CA ASN A 467 3.50 -9.42 15.97
C ASN A 467 2.43 -10.14 15.14
N VAL A 468 2.71 -10.37 13.86
CA VAL A 468 1.81 -11.08 12.93
C VAL A 468 1.61 -12.55 13.29
N SER A 469 2.52 -13.11 14.09
CA SER A 469 2.48 -14.50 14.58
C SER A 469 1.48 -14.69 15.72
N ASP A 470 1.14 -13.61 16.44
CA ASP A 470 0.05 -13.67 17.41
C ASP A 470 -1.23 -13.94 16.61
N ILE A 471 -2.02 -14.91 17.03
CA ILE A 471 -3.22 -15.32 16.30
C ILE A 471 -4.49 -14.73 16.92
N ASN A 472 -5.51 -14.56 16.09
CA ASN A 472 -6.86 -14.20 16.54
C ASN A 472 -6.95 -12.91 17.39
N GLN A 473 -6.08 -11.93 17.16
CA GLN A 473 -6.10 -10.62 17.85
C GLN A 473 -6.88 -9.54 17.07
N GLY A 474 -7.50 -9.91 15.96
CA GLY A 474 -8.15 -9.02 15.01
C GLY A 474 -9.62 -8.80 15.31
N THR A 475 -10.06 -7.56 15.13
CA THR A 475 -11.47 -7.15 15.17
C THR A 475 -11.75 -6.20 14.01
N VAL A 476 -12.88 -6.39 13.33
CA VAL A 476 -13.37 -5.48 12.29
C VAL A 476 -14.54 -4.68 12.85
N PHE A 477 -14.49 -3.37 12.67
CA PHE A 477 -15.50 -2.42 13.13
C PHE A 477 -16.16 -1.72 11.96
N GLU A 478 -17.44 -1.36 12.11
CA GLU A 478 -18.05 -0.30 11.31
C GLU A 478 -17.85 1.05 12.02
N ILE A 479 -17.45 2.07 11.27
CA ILE A 479 -17.38 3.44 11.78
C ILE A 479 -18.77 4.06 11.60
N ILE A 480 -19.42 4.40 12.72
CA ILE A 480 -20.77 4.95 12.76
C ILE A 480 -20.79 6.32 13.47
N PRO A 481 -21.80 7.16 13.23
CA PRO A 481 -21.93 8.44 13.93
C PRO A 481 -22.17 8.30 15.44
#